data_AF-A0A4P5QQX9-F1
#
_entry.id   AF-A0A4P5QQX9-F1
#
_cell.length_a   1.000
_cell.length_b   1.000
_cell.length_c   1.000
_cell.angle_alpha   90.00
_cell.angle_beta   90.00
_cell.angle_gamma   90.00
#
_symmetry.space_group_name_H-M   'P 1'
#
loop_
_entity.id
_entity.type
_entity.pdbx_description
1 polymer ?
#
loop_
_entity_poly.entity_id
_entity_poly.type
_entity_poly.pdbx_seq_one_letter_code
_entity_poly.pdbx_strand_id
1 'polypeptide(L)' 'METAPDAVVWAMAAHHGPLSLGLKSLSVEAAKAIAQRQDETTLGVQELSDSAANALAKAIGSIALGSLATVSPAGLAALK' A
#
# COMPACT_ATOMS: atom_id res chain seq x y z
N MET A 1 -12.72 5.01 12.37
CA MET A 1 -12.79 5.55 11.00
C MET A 1 -11.36 5.63 10.51
N GLU A 2 -10.85 4.60 9.84
CA GLU A 2 -9.41 4.29 9.84
C GLU A 2 -8.89 3.77 8.48
N THR A 3 -9.66 4.01 7.42
CA THR A 3 -9.35 3.74 6.01
C THR A 3 -9.51 5.03 5.20
N ALA A 4 -8.56 5.33 4.31
CA ALA A 4 -8.74 6.42 3.35
C ALA A 4 -9.69 5.97 2.22
N PRO A 5 -10.51 6.87 1.67
CA PRO A 5 -11.26 6.58 0.45
C PRO A 5 -10.31 6.27 -0.70
N ASP A 6 -10.63 5.26 -1.50
CA ASP A 6 -9.80 4.83 -2.62
C ASP A 6 -9.51 5.97 -3.61
N ALA A 7 -10.48 6.87 -3.80
CA ALA A 7 -10.35 8.06 -4.63
C ALA A 7 -9.22 8.99 -4.17
N VAL A 8 -9.00 9.12 -2.85
CA VAL A 8 -7.92 9.94 -2.28
C VAL A 8 -6.58 9.28 -2.58
N VAL A 9 -6.47 7.97 -2.36
CA VAL A 9 -5.23 7.22 -2.65
C VAL A 9 -4.93 7.26 -4.15
N TRP A 10 -5.94 7.15 -5.01
CA TRP A 10 -5.80 7.28 -6.45
C TRP A 10 -5.28 8.65 -6.88
N ALA A 11 -5.86 9.73 -6.35
CA ALA A 11 -5.39 11.08 -6.64
C ALA A 11 -3.93 11.27 -6.23
N MET A 12 -3.55 10.75 -5.05
CA MET A 12 -2.17 10.80 -4.56
C MET A 12 -1.24 9.90 -5.38
N ALA A 13 -1.71 8.74 -5.83
CA ALA A 13 -0.94 7.83 -6.67
C ALA A 13 -0.66 8.42 -8.06
N ALA A 14 -1.54 9.29 -8.57
CA ALA A 14 -1.34 9.99 -9.83
C ALA A 14 -0.29 11.12 -9.75
N HIS A 15 0.09 11.57 -8.56
CA HIS A 15 1.17 12.56 -8.39
C HIS A 15 2.54 11.90 -8.52
N HIS A 16 3.42 12.52 -9.31
CA HIS A 16 4.82 12.11 -9.44
C HIS A 16 5.67 12.61 -8.28
N GLY A 17 6.48 11.73 -7.69
CA GLY A 17 7.35 12.01 -6.56
C GLY A 17 7.09 11.12 -5.34
N PRO A 18 7.91 11.23 -4.29
CA PRO A 18 7.83 10.38 -3.11
C PRO A 18 6.49 10.59 -2.39
N LEU A 19 5.80 9.48 -2.13
CA LEU A 19 4.50 9.48 -1.47
C LEU A 19 4.62 8.81 -0.11
N SER A 20 4.13 9.46 0.95
CA SER A 20 4.05 8.87 2.29
C SER A 20 2.59 8.87 2.77
N LEU A 21 2.07 7.68 3.09
CA LEU A 21 0.69 7.47 3.51
C LEU A 21 0.65 6.70 4.83
N GLY A 22 0.07 7.30 5.86
CA GLY A 22 -0.20 6.64 7.15
C GLY A 22 -1.67 6.28 7.28
N LEU A 23 -2.01 4.99 7.14
CA LEU A 23 -3.39 4.49 7.22
C LEU A 23 -3.43 3.32 8.22
N LYS A 24 -4.56 3.05 8.87
CA LYS A 24 -4.61 1.84 9.71
C LYS A 24 -4.74 0.59 8.85
N SER A 25 -5.60 0.65 7.83
CA SER A 25 -5.73 -0.41 6.84
C SER A 25 -5.86 0.14 5.43
N LEU A 26 -5.54 -0.72 4.45
CA LEU A 26 -5.49 -0.38 3.03
C LEU A 26 -6.42 -1.32 2.25
N SER A 27 -7.26 -0.74 1.37
CA SER A 27 -8.09 -1.51 0.45
C SER A 27 -7.24 -2.13 -0.67
N VAL A 28 -7.80 -3.13 -1.36
CA VAL A 28 -7.11 -3.78 -2.48
C VAL A 28 -6.97 -2.80 -3.65
N GLU A 29 -7.97 -1.95 -3.87
CA GLU A 29 -8.04 -0.96 -4.93
C GLU A 29 -7.00 0.14 -4.72
N ALA A 30 -6.87 0.64 -3.49
CA ALA A 30 -5.82 1.57 -3.10
C ALA A 30 -4.41 0.95 -3.25
N ALA A 31 -4.24 -0.31 -2.83
CA ALA A 31 -2.98 -1.03 -3.00
C ALA A 31 -2.58 -1.18 -4.48
N LYS A 32 -3.54 -1.48 -5.36
CA LYS A 32 -3.31 -1.55 -6.81
C LYS A 32 -2.90 -0.20 -7.40
N ALA A 33 -3.54 0.89 -6.99
CA ALA A 33 -3.18 2.23 -7.44
C ALA A 33 -1.74 2.58 -7.06
N ILE A 34 -1.35 2.24 -5.82
CA ILE A 34 0.03 2.45 -5.36
C ILE A 34 1.01 1.55 -6.09
N ALA A 35 0.66 0.28 -6.34
CA ALA A 35 1.52 -0.66 -7.06
C ALA A 35 1.85 -0.22 -8.50
N GLN A 36 1.00 0.60 -9.12
CA GLN A 36 1.25 1.15 -10.46
C GLN A 36 2.25 2.31 -10.45
N ARG A 37 2.59 2.85 -9.27
CA ARG A 37 3.57 3.93 -9.15
C ARG A 37 4.98 3.39 -9.38
N GLN A 38 5.79 4.17 -10.07
CA GLN A 38 7.21 3.88 -10.27
C GLN A 38 8.09 4.58 -9.23
N ASP A 39 7.55 5.62 -8.58
CA ASP A 39 8.23 6.38 -7.54
C ASP A 39 8.19 5.65 -6.18
N GLU A 40 9.15 5.98 -5.32
CA GLU A 40 9.19 5.48 -3.95
C GLU A 40 7.92 5.83 -3.18
N THR A 41 7.32 4.81 -2.58
CA THR A 41 6.12 4.98 -1.77
C THR A 41 6.34 4.38 -0.38
N THR A 42 6.17 5.21 0.65
CA THR A 42 6.19 4.79 2.04
C THR A 42 4.75 4.62 2.52
N LEU A 43 4.40 3.39 2.88
CA LEU A 43 3.09 3.02 3.42
C LEU A 43 3.25 2.68 4.91
N GLY A 44 2.76 3.57 5.75
CA GLY A 44 2.54 3.31 7.16
C GLY A 44 1.17 2.66 7.36
N VAL A 45 1.06 1.35 7.13
CA VAL A 45 -0.18 0.57 7.34
C VAL A 45 -0.04 -0.30 8.57
N GLN A 46 -1.03 -0.34 9.47
CA GLN A 46 -0.96 -1.18 10.69
C GLN A 46 -1.44 -2.62 10.39
N GLU A 47 -2.52 -2.73 9.62
CA GLU A 47 -3.14 -3.99 9.22
C GLU A 47 -3.22 -4.07 7.69
N LEU A 48 -2.81 -5.21 7.13
CA LEU A 48 -2.84 -5.46 5.70
C LEU A 48 -3.46 -6.82 5.39
N SER A 49 -4.42 -6.84 4.47
CA SER A 49 -5.04 -8.08 3.99
C SER A 49 -4.17 -8.77 2.94
N ASP A 50 -4.34 -10.08 2.77
CA ASP A 50 -3.59 -10.90 1.81
C ASP A 50 -3.72 -10.39 0.37
N SER A 51 -4.91 -9.92 0.02
CA SER A 51 -5.20 -9.37 -1.31
C SER A 51 -4.50 -8.03 -1.53
N ALA A 52 -4.45 -7.17 -0.52
CA ALA A 52 -3.73 -5.90 -0.61
C ALA A 52 -2.21 -6.13 -0.64
N ALA A 53 -1.70 -7.04 0.20
CA ALA A 53 -0.30 -7.46 0.19
C ALA A 53 0.13 -8.02 -1.18
N ASN A 54 -0.69 -8.87 -1.80
CA ASN A 54 -0.43 -9.37 -3.15
C ASN A 54 -0.45 -8.29 -4.23
N ALA A 55 -1.26 -7.24 -4.07
CA ALA A 55 -1.24 -6.11 -4.99
C ALA A 55 0.06 -5.29 -4.83
N LEU A 56 0.47 -5.01 -3.59
CA LEU A 56 1.71 -4.29 -3.28
C LEU A 56 2.96 -5.09 -3.69
N ALA A 57 2.91 -6.42 -3.59
CA ALA A 57 3.97 -7.31 -4.07
C ALA A 57 4.25 -7.18 -5.57
N LYS A 58 3.24 -6.76 -6.34
CA LYS A 58 3.33 -6.53 -7.78
C LYS A 58 3.67 -5.09 -8.13
N ALA A 59 4.13 -4.31 -7.15
CA ALA A 59 4.49 -2.93 -7.37
C ALA A 59 5.67 -2.80 -8.32
N ILE A 60 5.56 -1.82 -9.23
CA ILE A 60 6.62 -1.51 -10.20
C ILE A 60 7.72 -0.71 -9.51
N GLY A 61 7.34 0.24 -8.64
CA GLY A 61 8.25 1.04 -7.83
C GLY A 61 8.58 0.41 -6.48
N SER A 62 9.46 1.08 -5.73
CA SER A 62 9.83 0.66 -4.39
C SER A 62 8.75 1.03 -3.37
N ILE A 63 8.29 0.05 -2.59
CA ILE A 63 7.32 0.26 -1.53
C ILE A 63 7.95 -0.08 -0.18
N ALA A 64 7.99 0.91 0.72
CA ALA A 64 8.46 0.75 2.09
C ALA A 64 7.27 0.65 3.05
N LEU A 65 7.15 -0.48 3.76
CA LEU A 65 6.13 -0.70 4.79
C LEU A 65 6.68 -0.36 6.17
N GLY A 66 6.52 0.89 6.60
CA GLY A 66 7.20 1.42 7.78
C GLY A 66 6.57 1.07 9.13
N SER A 67 5.28 0.72 9.16
CA SER A 67 4.53 0.54 10.42
C SER A 67 3.62 -0.69 10.44
N LEU A 68 3.95 -1.71 9.64
CA LEU A 68 3.16 -2.94 9.55
C LEU A 68 3.25 -3.74 10.84
N ALA A 69 2.16 -3.72 11.62
CA ALA A 69 2.05 -4.45 12.87
C ALA A 69 1.40 -5.83 12.69
N THR A 70 0.49 -5.96 11.72
CA THR A 70 -0.29 -7.18 11.52
C THR A 70 -0.50 -7.44 10.04
N VAL A 71 0.01 -8.59 9.59
CA VAL A 71 -0.23 -9.15 8.27
C VAL A 71 -0.27 -10.67 8.43
N SER A 72 -1.04 -11.36 7.60
CA SER A 72 -1.03 -12.83 7.63
C SER A 72 0.32 -13.37 7.13
N PRO A 73 0.67 -14.64 7.44
CA PRO A 73 1.84 -15.28 6.85
C PRO A 73 1.80 -15.33 5.32
N ALA A 74 0.61 -15.45 4.72
CA ALA A 74 0.44 -15.48 3.27
C ALA A 74 0.66 -14.10 2.65
N GLY A 75 0.14 -13.04 3.28
CA GLY A 75 0.39 -11.66 2.85
C GLY A 75 1.87 -11.27 3.00
N LEU A 76 2.51 -11.67 4.10
CA LEU A 76 3.95 -11.45 4.29
C LEU A 76 4.79 -12.20 3.25
N ALA A 77 4.40 -13.42 2.90
CA ALA A 77 5.08 -14.19 1.87
C ALA A 77 4.97 -13.55 0.48
N ALA A 78 3.87 -12.84 0.21
CA ALA A 78 3.71 -12.10 -1.03
C ALA A 78 4.64 -10.87 -1.10
N LEU A 79 4.90 -10.19 0.02
CA LEU A 79 5.72 -8.97 0.10
C LEU A 79 7.25 -9.21 0.06
N LYS A 80 7.69 -10.43 -0.24
CA LYS A 80 9.10 -10.81 -0.34
C LYS A 80 9.69 -10.50 -1.72
#